data_AF-A0A0A0DBW5-F1
#
_entry.id   AF-A0A0A0DBW5-F1
#
_cell.length_a   1.000
_cell.length_b   1.000
_cell.length_c   1.000
_cell.angle_alpha   90.00
_cell.angle_beta   90.00
_cell.angle_gamma   90.00
#
_symmetry.space_group_name_H-M   'P 1'
#
loop_
_entity.id
_entity.type
_entity.pdbx_description
1 polymer ?
#
loop_
_entity_poly.entity_id
_entity_poly.type
_entity_poly.pdbx_seq_one_letter_code
_entity_poly.pdbx_strand_id
1 'polypeptide(L)' 'MVNGWHQPIHVDVGVPSLGFTPRWPIEDGNHRLYAAKLRGDTHILVTISGSVDLAAELFGVTADVIIEQDP' A
#
# COMPACT_ATOMS: atom_id res chain seq x y z
N MET A 1 -12.95 -7.95 -15.37
CA MET A 1 -11.90 -6.94 -15.11
C MET A 1 -12.59 -5.74 -14.47
N VAL A 2 -12.33 -5.45 -13.19
CA VAL A 2 -13.11 -4.42 -12.45
C VAL A 2 -12.63 -3.00 -12.78
N ASN A 3 -11.32 -2.82 -13.03
CA ASN A 3 -10.71 -1.48 -13.10
C ASN A 3 -9.87 -1.16 -14.34
N GLY A 4 -9.64 -2.08 -15.28
CA GLY A 4 -8.73 -1.85 -16.44
C GLY A 4 -7.27 -2.24 -16.20
N TRP A 5 -6.94 -2.68 -14.97
CA TRP A 5 -5.67 -3.28 -14.57
C TRP A 5 -5.93 -4.40 -13.55
N HIS A 6 -4.92 -5.25 -13.31
CA HIS A 6 -5.01 -6.34 -12.32
C HIS A 6 -4.08 -6.12 -11.12
N GLN A 7 -3.03 -5.32 -11.29
CA GLN A 7 -1.98 -5.13 -10.29
C GLN A 7 -2.40 -4.06 -9.26
N PRO A 8 -2.22 -4.31 -7.95
CA PRO A 8 -2.41 -3.28 -6.93
C PRO A 8 -1.43 -2.12 -7.12
N ILE A 9 -1.76 -0.94 -6.62
CA ILE A 9 -0.76 0.14 -6.43
C ILE A 9 0.14 -0.22 -5.25
N HIS A 10 1.32 0.39 -5.16
CA HIS A 10 2.22 0.19 -4.03
C HIS A 10 2.30 1.47 -3.20
N VAL A 11 1.99 1.33 -1.91
CA VAL A 11 2.04 2.40 -0.93
C VAL A 11 3.06 2.08 0.14
N ASP A 12 4.04 2.95 0.34
CA ASP A 12 4.92 2.93 1.51
C ASP A 12 4.36 3.89 2.57
N VAL A 13 4.04 3.37 3.75
CA VAL A 13 3.62 4.20 4.90
C VAL A 13 4.82 4.76 5.67
N GLY A 14 6.02 4.32 5.32
CA GLY A 14 7.25 4.65 6.03
C GLY A 14 7.42 3.91 7.35
N VAL A 15 8.47 4.26 8.07
CA VAL A 15 8.77 3.72 9.41
C VAL A 15 9.09 4.90 10.34
N PRO A 16 8.07 5.60 10.86
CA PRO A 16 8.28 6.82 11.65
C PRO A 16 9.13 6.59 12.91
N SER A 17 9.06 5.41 13.51
CA SER A 17 9.91 5.02 14.65
C SER A 17 11.42 5.01 14.32
N LEU A 18 11.78 4.92 13.04
CA LEU A 18 13.14 5.04 12.52
C LEU A 18 13.41 6.41 11.87
N GLY A 19 12.51 7.37 12.01
CA GLY A 19 12.65 8.72 11.46
C GLY A 19 12.37 8.83 9.96
N PHE A 20 11.73 7.82 9.34
CA PHE A 20 11.38 7.85 7.93
C PHE A 20 9.87 8.00 7.73
N THR A 21 9.47 9.06 7.02
CA THR A 21 8.09 9.29 6.59
C THR A 21 8.12 9.79 5.14
N PRO A 22 7.55 9.02 4.18
CA PRO A 22 7.59 9.41 2.79
C PRO A 22 6.73 10.66 2.56
N ARG A 23 7.30 11.66 1.87
CA ARG A 23 6.54 12.85 1.46
C ARG A 23 5.45 12.50 0.44
N TRP A 24 5.73 11.52 -0.41
CA TRP A 24 4.80 10.96 -1.39
C TRP A 24 4.78 9.44 -1.20
N PRO A 25 3.67 8.86 -0.72
CA PRO A 25 3.66 7.46 -0.31
C PRO A 25 3.42 6.48 -1.48
N ILE A 26 3.09 6.95 -2.69
CA ILE A 26 2.82 6.08 -3.84
C ILE A 26 4.11 5.76 -4.58
N GLU A 27 4.66 4.57 -4.33
CA GLU A 27 5.90 4.07 -4.96
C GLU A 27 5.65 3.56 -6.39
N ASP A 28 4.51 2.89 -6.61
CA ASP A 28 4.08 2.40 -7.93
C ASP A 28 2.57 2.57 -8.12
N GLY A 29 2.15 2.80 -9.36
CA GLY A 29 0.74 2.87 -9.72
C GLY A 29 0.12 4.27 -9.72
N ASN A 30 0.94 5.34 -9.75
CA ASN A 30 0.45 6.73 -9.83
C ASN A 30 -0.59 6.96 -10.95
N HIS A 31 -0.37 6.42 -12.15
CA HIS A 31 -1.34 6.52 -13.24
C HIS A 31 -2.63 5.72 -12.97
N ARG A 32 -2.52 4.56 -12.31
CA ARG A 32 -3.68 3.73 -11.92
C ARG A 32 -4.52 4.44 -10.86
N LEU A 33 -3.88 5.05 -9.86
CA LEU A 33 -4.52 5.88 -8.86
C LEU A 33 -5.25 7.07 -9.51
N TYR A 34 -4.59 7.77 -10.44
CA TYR A 34 -5.21 8.89 -11.15
C TYR A 34 -6.40 8.45 -12.02
N ALA A 35 -6.28 7.34 -12.75
CA ALA A 35 -7.37 6.78 -13.54
C ALA A 35 -8.57 6.36 -12.67
N ALA A 36 -8.33 5.71 -11.53
CA ALA A 36 -9.36 5.37 -10.55
C ALA A 36 -10.09 6.62 -10.06
N LYS A 37 -9.34 7.69 -9.75
CA LYS A 37 -9.90 8.97 -9.32
C LYS A 37 -10.79 9.60 -10.40
N LEU A 38 -10.37 9.59 -11.66
CA LEU A 38 -11.16 10.11 -12.78
C LEU A 38 -12.45 9.31 -13.03
N ARG A 39 -12.42 7.98 -12.80
CA ARG A 39 -13.61 7.12 -12.92
C ARG A 39 -14.57 7.27 -11.73
N GLY A 40 -14.14 7.92 -10.64
CA GLY A 40 -14.94 8.09 -9.44
C GLY A 40 -14.93 6.86 -8.52
N ASP A 41 -13.91 6.00 -8.65
CA ASP A 41 -13.76 4.84 -7.78
C ASP A 41 -13.54 5.32 -6.34
N THR A 42 -14.25 4.71 -5.40
CA THR A 42 -14.08 5.00 -3.96
C THR A 42 -12.95 4.20 -3.32
N HIS A 43 -12.48 3.14 -3.99
CA HIS A 43 -11.46 2.22 -3.50
C HIS A 43 -10.55 1.74 -4.65
N ILE A 44 -9.30 1.42 -4.32
CA ILE A 44 -8.31 0.82 -5.23
C ILE A 44 -7.51 -0.23 -4.46
N LEU A 45 -7.12 -1.32 -5.13
CA LEU A 45 -6.26 -2.36 -4.55
C LEU A 45 -4.86 -1.82 -4.29
N VAL A 46 -4.30 -2.14 -3.13
CA VAL A 46 -2.99 -1.67 -2.67
C VAL A 46 -2.17 -2.80 -2.06
N THR A 47 -0.85 -2.78 -2.30
CA THR A 47 0.16 -3.47 -1.51
C THR A 47 0.83 -2.43 -0.62
N ILE A 48 0.97 -2.73 0.68
CA ILE A 48 1.51 -1.79 1.67
C ILE A 48 2.89 -2.27 2.13
N SER A 49 3.84 -1.34 2.21
CA SER A 49 5.16 -1.55 2.83
C SER A 49 5.41 -0.53 3.94
N GLY A 50 6.43 -0.78 4.76
CA GLY A 50 6.83 0.09 5.87
C GLY A 50 6.48 -0.51 7.23
N SER A 51 6.05 0.33 8.17
CA SER A 51 5.68 -0.08 9.53
C SER A 51 4.37 -0.87 9.52
N VAL A 52 4.42 -2.11 10.02
CA VAL A 52 3.25 -2.99 10.18
C VAL A 52 2.24 -2.38 11.15
N ASP A 53 2.72 -1.80 12.26
CA ASP A 53 1.84 -1.16 13.25
C ASP A 53 1.08 0.03 12.65
N LEU A 54 1.79 0.89 11.90
CA LEU A 54 1.15 2.04 11.24
C LEU A 54 0.20 1.59 10.13
N ALA A 55 0.54 0.54 9.38
CA ALA A 55 -0.37 -0.03 8.39
C ALA A 55 -1.66 -0.55 9.04
N ALA A 56 -1.56 -1.21 10.20
CA ALA A 56 -2.71 -1.67 10.96
C ALA A 56 -3.59 -0.49 11.43
N GLU A 57 -2.99 0.59 11.91
CA GLU A 57 -3.70 1.81 12.32
C GLU A 57 -4.44 2.48 11.15
N LEU A 58 -3.76 2.65 10.01
CA LEU A 58 -4.31 3.38 8.85
C LEU A 58 -5.35 2.59 8.07
N PHE A 59 -5.16 1.27 7.93
CA PHE A 59 -5.95 0.44 7.03
C PHE A 59 -6.81 -0.62 7.74
N GLY A 60 -6.70 -0.75 9.07
CA GLY A 60 -7.44 -1.74 9.84
C GLY A 60 -7.07 -3.19 9.48
N VAL A 61 -5.82 -3.42 9.07
CA VAL A 61 -5.31 -4.74 8.66
C VAL A 61 -4.55 -5.41 9.81
N THR A 62 -4.58 -6.74 9.85
CA THR A 62 -3.72 -7.55 10.72
C THR A 62 -2.70 -8.28 9.87
N ALA A 63 -1.49 -8.46 10.40
CA ALA A 63 -0.43 -9.21 9.72
C ALA A 63 -0.04 -10.45 10.52
N ASP A 64 0.12 -11.57 9.82
CA ASP A 64 0.72 -12.78 10.37
C ASP A 64 2.23 -12.76 10.09
N VAL A 65 3.02 -13.12 11.10
CA VAL A 65 4.46 -13.26 10.93
C VAL A 65 4.75 -14.62 10.30
N ILE A 66 5.20 -14.61 9.05
CA ILE A 66 5.69 -15.80 8.36
C ILE A 66 7.21 -15.79 8.49
N ILE A 67 7.75 -16.78 9.20
CA ILE A 67 9.20 -16.99 9.29
C ILE A 67 9.56 -18.00 8.20
N GLU A 68 10.17 -17.52 7.11
CA GLU A 68 10.83 -18.42 6.16
C GLU A 68 12.10 -18.95 6.85
N GLN A 69 12.16 -20.26 7.08
CA GLN A 69 13.42 -20.88 7.46
C GLN A 69 14.24 -21.05 6.18
N ASP A 70 15.41 -20.40 6.13
CA ASP A 70 16.40 -20.72 5.10
C ASP A 70 16.69 -22.23 5.14
N PRO A 71 16.80 -22.90 3.97
CA PRO A 71 17.06 -24.34 3.89
C PRO A 71 18.39 -24.78 4.49
#